data_AF-A0A523ZV08-F1
#
_entry.id   AF-A0A523ZV08-F1
#
_cell.length_a   1.000
_cell.length_b   1.000
_cell.length_c   1.000
_cell.angle_alpha   90.00
_cell.angle_beta   90.00
_cell.angle_gamma   90.00
#
_symmetry.space_group_name_H-M   'P 1'
#
loop_
_entity.id
_entity.type
_entity.pdbx_description
1 polymer ?
#
loop_
_entity_poly.entity_id
_entity_poly.type
_entity_poly.pdbx_seq_one_letter_code
_entity_poly.pdbx_strand_id
1 'polypeptide(L)' 'MANLKKFKPLKLKTPITMEIRYKHENDAARGSWFPGAKRTGERTVAYTHNDLMESLKFFMFAR' A
#
# COMPACT_ATOMS: atom_id res chain seq x y z
N MET A 1 14.10 -21.29 21.47
CA MET A 1 13.76 -20.05 20.72
C MET A 1 15.04 -19.24 20.48
N ALA A 2 15.75 -19.35 19.35
CA ALA A 2 16.93 -18.47 19.14
C ALA A 2 17.44 -18.39 17.68
N ASN A 3 16.65 -17.82 16.77
CA ASN A 3 17.17 -17.35 15.47
C ASN A 3 16.90 -15.85 15.21
N LEU A 4 16.32 -15.13 16.17
CA LEU A 4 15.96 -13.71 16.03
C LEU A 4 17.16 -12.80 15.68
N LYS A 5 18.36 -13.11 16.15
CA LYS A 5 19.59 -12.33 15.84
C LYS A 5 20.04 -12.40 14.37
N LYS A 6 19.52 -13.36 13.59
CA LYS A 6 19.86 -13.51 12.16
C LYS A 6 18.99 -12.62 11.26
N PHE A 7 17.85 -12.14 11.77
CA PHE A 7 16.92 -11.34 11.00
C PHE A 7 17.14 -9.87 11.32
N LYS A 8 17.58 -9.10 10.32
CA LYS A 8 17.59 -7.65 10.43
C LYS A 8 16.15 -7.14 10.29
N PRO A 9 15.71 -6.18 11.12
CA PRO A 9 14.41 -5.56 10.96
C PRO A 9 14.33 -4.92 9.57
N LEU A 10 13.23 -5.18 8.85
CA LEU A 10 12.99 -4.60 7.55
C LEU A 10 12.83 -3.08 7.72
N LYS A 11 13.86 -2.33 7.32
CA LYS A 11 13.82 -0.88 7.28
C LYS A 11 13.36 -0.44 5.90
N LEU A 12 12.10 -0.02 5.80
CA LEU A 12 11.59 0.57 4.57
C LEU A 12 12.19 1.98 4.42
N LYS A 13 12.72 2.29 3.24
CA LYS A 13 13.14 3.65 2.90
C LYS A 13 11.89 4.43 2.49
N THR A 14 11.71 5.61 3.07
CA THR A 14 10.64 6.54 2.74
C THR A 14 11.05 7.40 1.53
N PRO A 15 10.13 7.81 0.65
CA PRO A 15 8.69 7.51 0.64
C PRO A 15 8.37 6.08 0.19
N ILE A 16 7.38 5.47 0.85
CA ILE A 16 6.88 4.13 0.53
C ILE A 16 5.75 4.28 -0.48
N THR A 17 5.80 3.52 -1.56
CA THR A 17 4.71 3.44 -2.54
C THR A 17 4.04 2.08 -2.42
N MET A 18 2.76 2.08 -2.08
CA MET A 18 1.92 0.89 -2.03
C MET A 18 1.04 0.84 -3.27
N GLU A 19 1.19 -0.22 -4.05
CA GLU A 19 0.39 -0.46 -5.24
C GLU A 19 -0.56 -1.63 -5.00
N ILE A 20 -1.86 -1.42 -5.22
CA ILE A 20 -2.88 -2.46 -5.15
C ILE A 20 -3.41 -2.70 -6.55
N ARG A 21 -3.26 -3.94 -7.01
CA ARG A 21 -3.80 -4.41 -8.28
C ARG A 21 -5.06 -5.23 -8.04
N TYR A 22 -6.17 -4.70 -8.51
CA TYR A 22 -7.49 -5.28 -8.31
C TYR A 22 -7.83 -6.33 -9.39
N LYS A 23 -8.52 -7.38 -8.95
CA LYS A 23 -9.45 -8.07 -9.84
C LYS A 23 -10.59 -7.07 -10.11
N HIS A 24 -11.23 -6.91 -11.25
CA HIS A 24 -12.29 -5.87 -11.44
C HIS A 24 -11.87 -4.39 -11.31
N GLU A 25 -12.50 -3.58 -12.16
CA GLU A 25 -12.26 -2.14 -12.27
C GLU A 25 -12.99 -1.35 -11.18
N ASN A 26 -14.20 -1.78 -10.82
CA ASN A 26 -15.02 -1.12 -9.80
C ASN A 26 -14.31 -1.05 -8.44
N ASP A 27 -13.51 -2.08 -8.11
CA ASP A 27 -12.75 -2.13 -6.88
C ASP A 27 -11.58 -1.13 -6.90
N ALA A 28 -10.93 -0.97 -8.05
CA ALA A 28 -9.92 0.07 -8.25
C ALA A 28 -10.54 1.48 -8.19
N ALA A 29 -11.75 1.66 -8.74
CA ALA A 29 -12.47 2.93 -8.64
C ALA A 29 -12.79 3.29 -7.18
N ARG A 30 -13.26 2.33 -6.39
CA ARG A 30 -13.50 2.51 -4.95
C ARG A 30 -12.20 2.80 -4.18
N GLY A 31 -11.13 2.06 -4.46
CA GLY A 31 -9.82 2.28 -3.85
C GLY A 31 -9.25 3.67 -4.16
N SER A 32 -9.58 4.25 -5.32
CA SER A 32 -9.16 5.61 -5.70
C SER A 32 -9.86 6.74 -4.92
N TRP A 33 -10.91 6.43 -4.15
CA TRP A 33 -11.56 7.42 -3.28
C TRP A 33 -10.74 7.74 -2.04
N PHE A 34 -9.73 6.94 -1.72
CA PHE A 34 -8.84 7.24 -0.60
C PHE A 34 -8.05 8.53 -0.88
N PRO A 35 -8.02 9.49 0.07
CA PRO A 35 -7.37 10.76 -0.14
C PRO A 35 -5.87 10.57 -0.42
N GLY A 36 -5.41 11.07 -1.57
CA GLY A 36 -4.02 10.96 -2.00
C GLY A 36 -3.68 9.66 -2.76
N ALA A 37 -4.63 8.72 -2.89
CA ALA A 37 -4.47 7.58 -3.77
C ALA A 37 -4.61 8.02 -5.24
N LYS A 38 -3.77 7.48 -6.10
CA LYS A 38 -3.76 7.74 -7.54
C LYS A 38 -4.01 6.46 -8.30
N ARG A 39 -4.99 6.47 -9.19
CA ARG A 39 -5.22 5.37 -10.12
C ARG A 39 -4.14 5.39 -11.20
N THR A 40 -3.22 4.44 -11.15
CA THR A 40 -2.07 4.33 -12.08
C THR A 40 -2.40 3.45 -13.30
N GLY A 41 -3.51 2.74 -13.26
CA GLY A 41 -4.03 1.98 -14.40
C GLY A 41 -5.50 1.63 -14.21
N GLU A 42 -6.11 0.97 -15.19
CA GLU A 42 -7.53 0.61 -15.13
C GLU A 42 -7.88 -0.18 -13.86
N ARG A 43 -6.99 -1.06 -13.40
CA ARG A 43 -7.24 -1.91 -12.22
C ARG A 43 -6.19 -1.72 -11.13
N THR A 44 -5.53 -0.57 -11.12
CA THR A 44 -4.38 -0.35 -10.25
C THR A 44 -4.48 0.99 -9.56
N VAL A 45 -4.33 0.98 -8.24
CA VAL A 45 -4.28 2.18 -7.41
C VAL A 45 -2.96 2.19 -6.65
N ALA A 46 -2.23 3.30 -6.77
CA ALA A 46 -1.00 3.53 -6.04
C ALA A 46 -1.19 4.64 -5.01
N TYR A 47 -0.62 4.43 -3.82
CA TYR A 47 -0.58 5.41 -2.75
C TYR A 47 0.85 5.55 -2.25
N THR A 48 1.35 6.79 -2.22
CA THR A 48 2.73 7.08 -1.80
C THR A 48 2.70 7.91 -0.52
N HIS A 49 3.34 7.43 0.54
CA HIS A 49 3.44 8.15 1.81
C HIS A 49 4.79 7.93 2.51
N ASN A 50 5.18 8.87 3.37
CA ASN A 50 6.39 8.78 4.19
C ASN A 50 6.22 7.91 5.43
N ASP A 51 5.01 7.42 5.68
CA ASP A 51 4.68 6.59 6.82
C ASP A 51 4.07 5.27 6.33
N LEU A 52 4.64 4.17 6.80
CA LEU A 52 4.12 2.83 6.55
C LEU A 52 2.70 2.68 7.11
N MET A 53 2.42 3.29 8.26
CA MET A 53 1.11 3.18 8.90
C MET A 53 0.00 3.80 8.03
N GLU A 54 0.27 4.94 7.39
CA GLU A 54 -0.67 5.54 6.43
C GLU A 54 -0.87 4.65 5.20
N SER A 55 0.19 3.99 4.73
CA SER A 55 0.07 3.02 3.64
C SER A 55 -0.78 1.80 4.03
N LEU A 56 -0.67 1.33 5.28
CA LEU A 56 -1.50 0.25 5.80
C LEU A 56 -2.96 0.66 6.00
N LYS A 57 -3.24 1.91 6.40
CA LYS A 57 -4.60 2.46 6.44
C LYS A 57 -5.23 2.46 5.06
N PHE A 58 -4.49 2.88 4.04
CA PHE A 58 -4.92 2.77 2.64
C PHE A 58 -5.27 1.32 2.29
N PHE A 59 -4.42 0.35 2.62
CA PHE A 59 -4.70 -1.07 2.39
C PHE A 59 -5.96 -1.56 3.10
N MET A 60 -6.18 -1.18 4.36
CA MET A 60 -7.40 -1.58 5.08
C MET A 60 -8.67 -0.96 4.47
N PHE A 61 -8.60 0.29 4.03
CA PHE A 61 -9.75 0.95 3.38
C PHE A 61 -10.07 0.32 2.02
N ALA A 62 -9.03 -0.04 1.27
CA ALA A 62 -9.15 -0.41 -0.12
C ALA A 62 -9.27 -1.94 -0.32
N ARG A 63 -9.35 -2.73 0.76
CA ARG A 63 -9.61 -4.18 0.77
C ARG A 63 -11.09 -4.51 0.57
#